data_AF-A0A7J7BYJ8-F1
#
_entry.id   AF-A0A7J7BYJ8-F1
#
_cell.length_a   1.000
_cell.length_b   1.000
_cell.length_c   1.000
_cell.angle_alpha   90.00
_cell.angle_beta   90.00
_cell.angle_gamma   90.00
#
_symmetry.space_group_name_H-M   'P 1'
#
loop_
_entity.id
_entity.type
_entity.pdbx_description
1 polymer ?
#
loop_
_entity_poly.entity_id
_entity_poly.type
_entity_poly.pdbx_seq_one_letter_code
_entity_poly.pdbx_strand_id
1 'polypeptide(L)'
;MDVPTSWDALRKQARKLEAQLDEQIVSYRRLVSTKVSTKVDTAENDLESGIDRLLKQLQQVNEQMQAWVASGGSEMVSHTLTRHQEILQDLTQEFYRLRSSLRAKKEHASLLEDFREFDRTRLDLEDGVGSEQQGLLKEHASISRSTGQVCDKKFRYCSVVKSIILYKNESRK
;
A
#
# COMPACT_ATOMS: atom_id res chain seq x y z
N MET A 1 -31.72 35.67 -28.54
CA MET A 1 -32.51 34.55 -29.06
C MET A 1 -31.56 33.36 -29.10
N ASP A 2 -31.52 32.56 -28.04
CA ASP A 2 -30.73 31.33 -28.04
C ASP A 2 -31.36 30.36 -29.01
N VAL A 3 -30.63 30.02 -30.08
CA VAL A 3 -31.05 29.01 -31.05
C VAL A 3 -31.26 27.72 -30.26
N PRO A 4 -32.44 27.08 -30.31
CA PRO A 4 -32.64 25.79 -29.65
C PRO A 4 -31.54 24.84 -30.10
N THR A 5 -30.75 24.33 -29.16
CA THR A 5 -29.67 23.39 -29.47
C THR A 5 -30.26 22.25 -30.27
N SER A 6 -29.85 22.13 -31.54
CA SER A 6 -30.39 21.11 -32.44
C SER A 6 -30.13 19.72 -31.87
N TRP A 7 -31.09 18.82 -32.03
CA TRP A 7 -30.98 17.42 -31.63
C TRP A 7 -29.66 16.76 -32.08
N ASP A 8 -29.23 17.03 -33.31
CA ASP A 8 -27.96 16.51 -33.84
C ASP A 8 -26.74 17.06 -33.10
N ALA A 9 -26.80 18.30 -32.63
CA ALA A 9 -25.73 18.90 -31.86
C ALA A 9 -25.63 18.24 -30.48
N LEU A 10 -26.76 18.02 -29.80
CA LEU A 10 -26.83 17.29 -28.53
C LEU A 10 -26.27 15.87 -28.70
N ARG A 11 -26.69 15.14 -29.74
CA ARG A 11 -26.20 13.78 -30.02
C ARG A 11 -24.69 13.72 -30.23
N LYS A 12 -24.15 14.65 -31.03
CA LYS A 12 -22.70 14.73 -31.25
C LYS A 12 -21.95 15.04 -29.96
N GLN A 13 -22.51 15.90 -29.12
CA GLN A 13 -21.95 16.23 -27.82
C GLN A 13 -21.96 15.02 -26.86
N ALA A 14 -23.08 14.30 -26.76
CA ALA A 14 -23.18 13.10 -25.95
C ALA A 14 -22.13 12.05 -26.35
N ARG A 15 -22.04 11.71 -27.65
CA ARG A 15 -21.04 10.74 -28.15
C ARG A 15 -19.60 11.16 -27.85
N LYS A 16 -19.31 12.46 -27.92
CA LYS A 16 -17.98 12.97 -27.59
C LYS A 16 -17.68 12.78 -26.09
N LEU A 17 -18.64 13.11 -25.23
CA LEU A 17 -18.50 12.95 -23.79
C LEU A 17 -18.40 11.47 -23.39
N GLU A 18 -19.20 10.60 -24.00
CA GLU A 18 -19.13 9.14 -23.82
C GLU A 18 -17.73 8.61 -24.16
N ALA A 19 -17.20 8.94 -25.34
CA ALA A 19 -15.87 8.48 -25.75
C ALA A 19 -14.74 8.99 -24.82
N GLN A 20 -14.84 10.24 -24.36
CA GLN A 20 -13.89 10.79 -23.39
C GLN A 20 -13.99 10.09 -22.03
N LEU A 21 -15.22 9.79 -21.59
CA LEU A 21 -15.49 9.12 -20.34
C LEU A 21 -14.95 7.69 -20.36
N ASP A 22 -15.15 6.96 -21.46
CA ASP A 22 -14.59 5.61 -21.67
C ASP A 22 -13.06 5.62 -21.54
N GLU A 23 -12.37 6.55 -22.21
CA GLU A 23 -10.90 6.66 -22.16
C GLU A 23 -10.39 6.94 -20.73
N GLN A 24 -11.08 7.83 -20.02
CA GLN A 24 -10.75 8.16 -18.62
C GLN A 24 -11.01 6.98 -17.69
N ILE A 25 -12.12 6.25 -17.86
CA ILE A 25 -12.44 5.05 -17.08
C ILE A 25 -11.41 3.95 -17.31
N VAL A 26 -10.97 3.73 -18.55
CA VAL A 26 -9.88 2.77 -18.86
C VAL A 26 -8.57 3.18 -18.19
N SER A 27 -8.24 4.47 -18.21
CA SER A 27 -7.04 5.00 -17.55
C SER A 27 -7.11 4.83 -16.04
N TYR A 28 -8.27 5.14 -15.44
CA TYR A 28 -8.53 4.93 -14.01
C TYR A 28 -8.43 3.45 -13.64
N ARG A 29 -9.02 2.55 -14.44
CA ARG A 29 -8.90 1.10 -14.24
C ARG A 29 -7.45 0.62 -14.24
N ARG A 30 -6.61 1.14 -15.13
CA ARG A 30 -5.16 0.84 -15.12
C ARG A 30 -4.51 1.30 -13.82
N LEU A 31 -4.81 2.52 -13.37
CA LEU A 31 -4.35 3.02 -12.08
C LEU A 31 -4.78 2.10 -10.91
N VAL A 32 -6.03 1.63 -10.91
CA VAL A 32 -6.56 0.69 -9.90
C VAL A 32 -5.83 -0.65 -9.90
N SER A 33 -5.34 -1.11 -11.05
CA SER A 33 -4.56 -2.35 -11.16
C SER A 33 -3.09 -2.16 -10.77
N THR A 34 -2.49 -1.00 -11.07
CA THR A 34 -1.06 -0.77 -10.88
C THR A 34 -0.71 -0.25 -9.47
N LYS A 35 -1.64 0.37 -8.73
CA LYS A 35 -1.33 0.96 -7.42
C LYS A 35 -1.09 -0.06 -6.31
N VAL A 36 0.17 -0.09 -5.84
CA VAL A 36 0.63 -0.67 -4.54
C VAL A 36 1.41 0.37 -3.72
N SER A 37 1.43 1.67 -4.08
CA SER A 37 2.30 2.66 -3.42
C SER A 37 1.66 4.05 -3.23
N THR A 38 1.97 4.65 -2.09
CA THR A 38 1.35 5.78 -1.37
C THR A 38 1.61 7.19 -1.94
N LYS A 39 2.37 7.36 -3.03
CA LYS A 39 2.73 8.70 -3.57
C LYS A 39 1.86 9.22 -4.73
N VAL A 40 0.85 8.47 -5.16
CA VAL A 40 0.09 8.75 -6.41
C VAL A 40 -1.32 9.28 -6.12
N ASP A 41 -1.59 9.77 -4.91
CA ASP A 41 -2.96 10.17 -4.52
C ASP A 41 -3.46 11.44 -5.22
N THR A 42 -2.58 12.38 -5.59
CA THR A 42 -2.98 13.57 -6.36
C THR A 42 -3.50 13.20 -7.75
N ALA A 43 -2.75 12.40 -8.51
CA ALA A 43 -3.15 11.98 -9.86
C ALA A 43 -4.44 11.12 -9.86
N GLU A 44 -4.69 10.36 -8.79
CA GLU A 44 -5.96 9.65 -8.60
C GLU A 44 -7.12 10.61 -8.41
N ASN A 45 -6.99 11.57 -7.48
CA ASN A 45 -8.05 12.55 -7.22
C ASN A 45 -8.33 13.42 -8.46
N ASP A 46 -7.30 13.76 -9.24
CA ASP A 46 -7.45 14.50 -10.49
C ASP A 46 -8.24 13.68 -11.54
N LEU A 47 -7.96 12.38 -11.67
CA LEU A 47 -8.73 11.49 -12.55
C LEU A 47 -10.16 11.27 -12.06
N GLU A 48 -10.38 11.05 -10.76
CA GLU A 48 -11.71 10.91 -10.18
C GLU A 48 -12.56 12.15 -10.42
N SER A 49 -12.04 13.33 -10.09
CA SER A 49 -12.74 14.60 -10.29
C SER A 49 -12.99 14.91 -11.77
N GLY A 50 -12.07 14.52 -12.65
CA GLY A 50 -12.25 14.59 -14.10
C GLY A 50 -13.40 13.71 -14.60
N ILE A 51 -13.47 12.47 -14.13
CA ILE A 51 -14.56 11.53 -14.46
C ILE A 51 -15.90 12.03 -13.92
N ASP A 52 -15.96 12.47 -12.66
CA ASP A 52 -17.17 13.05 -12.05
C ASP A 52 -17.68 14.28 -12.83
N ARG A 53 -16.76 15.13 -13.32
CA ARG A 53 -17.12 16.28 -14.15
C ARG A 53 -17.73 15.85 -15.49
N LEU A 54 -17.13 14.88 -16.17
CA LEU A 54 -17.63 14.36 -17.45
C LEU A 54 -18.99 13.68 -17.28
N LEU A 55 -19.19 12.90 -16.22
CA LEU A 55 -20.48 12.29 -15.88
C LEU A 55 -21.58 13.34 -15.71
N LYS A 56 -21.31 14.40 -14.94
CA LYS A 56 -22.27 15.51 -14.75
C LYS A 56 -22.58 16.24 -16.06
N GLN A 57 -21.59 16.43 -16.92
CA GLN A 57 -21.80 17.06 -18.23
C GLN A 57 -22.64 16.17 -19.16
N LEU A 58 -22.38 14.85 -19.19
CA LEU A 58 -23.17 13.92 -19.99
C LEU A 58 -24.61 13.82 -19.48
N GLN A 59 -24.80 13.82 -18.16
CA GLN A 59 -26.12 13.89 -17.54
C GLN A 59 -26.87 15.15 -17.95
N GLN A 60 -26.23 16.32 -17.91
CA GLN A 60 -26.85 17.58 -18.34
C GLN A 60 -27.27 17.54 -19.83
N VAL A 61 -26.44 16.96 -20.71
CA VAL A 61 -26.79 16.79 -22.12
C VAL A 61 -27.98 15.83 -22.28
N ASN A 62 -28.03 14.73 -21.53
CA ASN A 62 -29.16 13.80 -21.53
C ASN A 62 -30.46 14.45 -21.04
N GLU A 63 -30.38 15.34 -20.04
CA GLU A 63 -31.53 16.13 -19.57
C GLU A 63 -32.03 17.10 -20.66
N GLN A 64 -31.12 17.76 -21.39
CA GLN A 64 -31.48 18.62 -22.53
C GLN A 64 -32.12 17.82 -23.67
N MET A 65 -31.58 16.65 -23.97
CA MET A 65 -32.18 15.72 -24.93
C MET A 65 -33.57 15.27 -24.50
N GLN A 66 -33.78 15.00 -23.20
CA GLN A 66 -35.07 14.62 -22.65
C GLN A 66 -36.10 15.75 -22.78
N ALA A 67 -35.71 16.99 -22.49
CA ALA A 67 -36.56 18.15 -22.70
C ALA A 67 -36.93 18.33 -24.19
N TRP A 68 -35.97 18.09 -25.10
CA TRP A 68 -36.20 18.14 -26.54
C TRP A 68 -37.20 17.06 -27.00
N VAL A 69 -37.02 15.81 -26.53
CA VAL A 69 -37.96 14.71 -26.80
C VAL A 69 -39.36 15.04 -26.27
N ALA A 70 -39.46 15.58 -25.05
CA ALA A 70 -40.73 15.97 -24.45
C ALA A 70 -41.45 17.11 -25.21
N SER A 71 -40.72 17.94 -25.96
CA SER A 71 -41.29 19.02 -26.77
C SER A 71 -41.94 18.59 -28.10
N GLY A 72 -42.01 17.28 -28.37
CA GLY A 72 -42.60 16.72 -29.59
C GLY A 72 -41.63 15.94 -30.46
N GLY A 73 -40.60 15.32 -29.87
CA GLY A 73 -39.64 14.48 -30.58
C GLY A 73 -40.28 13.21 -31.16
N SER A 74 -39.71 12.70 -32.25
CA SER A 74 -40.10 11.43 -32.87
C SER A 74 -39.75 10.23 -31.98
N GLU A 75 -40.48 9.12 -32.10
CA GLU A 75 -40.20 7.85 -31.41
C GLU A 75 -38.75 7.37 -31.60
N MET A 76 -38.18 7.54 -32.79
CA MET A 76 -36.78 7.21 -33.07
C MET A 76 -35.77 8.05 -32.25
N VAL A 77 -36.12 9.31 -31.98
CA VAL A 77 -35.33 10.23 -31.15
C VAL A 77 -35.42 9.78 -29.69
N SER A 78 -36.60 9.35 -29.23
CA SER A 78 -36.79 8.77 -27.90
C SER A 78 -35.94 7.53 -27.67
N HIS A 79 -35.91 6.57 -28.61
CA HIS A 79 -35.04 5.39 -28.50
C HIS A 79 -33.55 5.74 -28.44
N THR A 80 -33.14 6.74 -29.23
CA THR A 80 -31.75 7.21 -29.19
C THR A 80 -31.41 7.82 -27.82
N LEU A 81 -32.32 8.59 -27.22
CA LEU A 81 -32.14 9.11 -25.86
C LEU A 81 -32.04 7.97 -24.84
N THR A 82 -32.94 6.99 -24.90
CA THR A 82 -32.88 5.81 -24.00
C THR A 82 -31.50 5.17 -24.07
N ARG A 83 -30.94 5.02 -25.27
CA ARG A 83 -29.59 4.46 -25.42
C ARG A 83 -28.51 5.31 -24.73
N HIS A 84 -28.56 6.63 -24.88
CA HIS A 84 -27.62 7.53 -24.20
C HIS A 84 -27.77 7.50 -22.66
N GLN A 85 -28.98 7.27 -22.15
CA GLN A 85 -29.23 7.11 -20.72
C GLN A 85 -28.67 5.79 -20.18
N GLU A 86 -28.84 4.69 -20.91
CA GLU A 86 -28.23 3.39 -20.57
C GLU A 86 -26.71 3.48 -20.53
N ILE A 87 -26.09 4.09 -21.54
CA ILE A 87 -24.62 4.25 -21.60
C ILE A 87 -24.14 5.07 -20.39
N LEU A 88 -24.80 6.20 -20.08
CA LEU A 88 -24.46 6.98 -18.89
C LEU A 88 -24.56 6.14 -17.62
N GLN A 89 -25.62 5.34 -17.47
CA GLN A 89 -25.82 4.48 -16.31
C GLN A 89 -24.71 3.43 -16.19
N ASP A 90 -24.37 2.74 -17.27
CA ASP A 90 -23.32 1.71 -17.31
C ASP A 90 -21.96 2.30 -16.92
N LEU A 91 -21.58 3.44 -17.49
CA LEU A 91 -20.32 4.13 -17.21
C LEU A 91 -20.26 4.62 -15.76
N THR A 92 -21.38 5.12 -15.23
CA THR A 92 -21.50 5.54 -13.83
C THR A 92 -21.28 4.36 -12.88
N GLN A 93 -21.95 3.24 -13.15
CA GLN A 93 -21.81 2.02 -12.34
C GLN A 93 -20.38 1.49 -12.39
N GLU A 94 -19.77 1.46 -13.57
CA GLU A 94 -18.39 1.02 -13.73
C GLU A 94 -17.42 1.87 -12.91
N PHE A 95 -17.56 3.20 -12.97
CA PHE A 95 -16.73 4.12 -12.21
C PHE A 95 -16.82 3.87 -10.70
N TYR A 96 -18.04 3.79 -10.14
CA TYR A 96 -18.22 3.54 -8.71
C TYR A 96 -17.71 2.17 -8.28
N ARG A 97 -17.86 1.14 -9.13
CA ARG A 97 -17.29 -0.18 -8.88
C ARG A 97 -15.76 -0.13 -8.80
N LEU A 98 -15.11 0.57 -9.73
CA LEU A 98 -13.65 0.74 -9.73
C LEU A 98 -13.18 1.52 -8.49
N ARG A 99 -13.88 2.60 -8.14
CA ARG A 99 -13.59 3.41 -6.95
C ARG A 99 -13.70 2.61 -5.65
N SER A 100 -14.74 1.78 -5.52
CA SER A 100 -14.90 0.86 -4.40
C SER A 100 -13.77 -0.18 -4.35
N SER A 101 -13.43 -0.78 -5.50
CA SER A 101 -12.32 -1.75 -5.58
C SER A 101 -10.98 -1.14 -5.18
N LEU A 102 -10.71 0.10 -5.60
CA LEU A 102 -9.51 0.82 -5.22
C LEU A 102 -9.44 1.07 -3.72
N ARG A 103 -10.54 1.53 -3.12
CA ARG A 103 -10.62 1.74 -1.67
C ARG A 103 -10.34 0.45 -0.89
N ALA A 104 -10.96 -0.66 -1.26
CA ALA A 104 -10.72 -1.95 -0.61
C ALA A 104 -9.24 -2.38 -0.70
N LYS A 105 -8.59 -2.16 -1.85
CA LYS A 105 -7.15 -2.44 -2.00
C LYS A 105 -6.28 -1.53 -1.12
N LYS A 106 -6.64 -0.25 -0.98
CA LYS A 106 -5.93 0.70 -0.11
C LYS A 106 -6.05 0.32 1.35
N GLU A 107 -7.25 -0.02 1.81
CA GLU A 107 -7.50 -0.49 3.17
C GLU A 107 -6.67 -1.75 3.46
N HIS A 108 -6.66 -2.72 2.54
CA HIS A 108 -5.83 -3.92 2.68
C HIS A 108 -4.32 -3.61 2.71
N ALA A 109 -3.84 -2.67 1.88
CA ALA A 109 -2.44 -2.26 1.88
C ALA A 109 -2.04 -1.53 3.17
N SER A 110 -2.90 -0.65 3.68
CA SER A 110 -2.70 0.06 4.95
C SER A 110 -2.58 -0.91 6.12
N LEU A 111 -3.46 -1.91 6.20
CA LEU A 111 -3.40 -2.94 7.25
C LEU A 111 -2.10 -3.76 7.19
N LEU A 112 -1.62 -4.10 5.98
CA LEU A 112 -0.33 -4.78 5.82
C LEU A 112 0.85 -3.88 6.19
N GLU A 113 0.78 -2.57 5.90
CA GLU A 113 1.80 -1.61 6.31
C GLU A 113 1.86 -1.50 7.84
N ASP A 114 0.71 -1.39 8.52
CA ASP A 114 0.62 -1.39 9.98
C ASP A 114 1.21 -2.67 10.59
N PHE A 115 0.92 -3.83 9.99
CA PHE A 115 1.49 -5.12 10.45
C PHE A 115 3.02 -5.15 10.28
N ARG A 116 3.55 -4.65 9.17
CA ARG A 116 5.01 -4.61 8.94
C ARG A 116 5.71 -3.64 9.89
N GLU A 117 5.08 -2.52 10.23
CA GLU A 117 5.63 -1.58 11.21
C GLU A 117 5.56 -2.15 12.63
N PHE A 118 4.50 -2.87 12.97
CA PHE A 118 4.41 -3.62 14.22
C PHE A 118 5.54 -4.67 14.35
N ASP A 119 5.79 -5.45 13.30
CA ASP A 119 6.90 -6.42 13.30
C ASP A 119 8.27 -5.73 13.42
N ARG A 120 8.48 -4.60 12.73
CA ARG A 120 9.73 -3.83 12.82
C ARG A 120 9.96 -3.28 14.23
N THR A 121 8.96 -2.64 14.83
CA THR A 121 9.07 -2.09 16.19
C THR A 121 9.32 -3.17 17.23
N ARG A 122 8.79 -4.39 17.03
CA ARG A 122 9.11 -5.55 17.86
C ARG A 122 10.57 -5.98 17.71
N LEU A 123 11.08 -6.11 16.48
CA LEU A 123 12.48 -6.47 16.23
C LEU A 123 13.44 -5.44 16.84
N ASP A 124 13.14 -4.15 16.72
CA ASP A 124 13.94 -3.08 17.33
C ASP A 124 13.95 -3.15 18.86
N LEU A 125 12.82 -3.54 19.48
CA LEU A 125 12.74 -3.76 20.93
C LEU A 125 13.52 -5.02 21.35
N GLU A 126 13.55 -6.07 20.53
CA GLU A 126 14.32 -7.29 20.77
C GLU A 126 15.84 -7.06 20.56
N ASP A 127 16.26 -6.18 19.64
CA ASP A 127 17.67 -5.81 19.43
C ASP A 127 18.24 -4.98 20.60
N GLY A 128 17.40 -4.14 21.22
CA GLY A 128 17.76 -3.41 22.45
C GLY A 128 18.02 -4.32 23.66
N VAL A 129 17.33 -5.46 23.76
CA VAL A 129 17.50 -6.45 24.85
C VAL A 129 18.54 -7.53 24.49
N GLY A 130 18.64 -7.88 23.21
CA GLY A 130 19.59 -8.84 22.67
C GLY A 130 21.04 -8.37 22.74
N SER A 131 21.30 -7.07 22.57
CA SER A 131 22.65 -6.49 22.71
C SER A 131 23.22 -6.66 24.13
N GLU A 132 22.41 -6.44 25.17
CA GLU A 132 22.85 -6.65 26.56
C GLU A 132 23.08 -8.14 26.85
N GLN A 133 22.17 -9.03 26.44
CA GLN A 133 22.33 -10.48 26.65
C GLN A 133 23.48 -11.09 25.82
N GLN A 134 23.73 -10.63 24.59
CA GLN A 134 24.89 -11.05 23.81
C GLN A 134 26.21 -10.54 24.40
N GLY A 135 26.22 -9.30 24.93
CA GLY A 135 27.35 -8.76 25.68
C GLY A 135 27.65 -9.61 26.92
N LEU A 136 26.63 -9.89 27.73
CA LEU A 136 26.75 -10.72 28.93
C LEU A 136 27.21 -12.16 28.63
N LEU A 137 26.71 -12.79 27.56
CA LEU A 137 27.16 -14.13 27.14
C LEU A 137 28.62 -14.13 26.70
N LYS A 138 29.07 -13.08 26.00
CA LYS A 138 30.47 -12.91 25.57
C LYS A 138 31.41 -12.65 26.75
N GLU A 139 30.97 -11.86 27.72
CA GLU A 139 31.69 -11.65 28.99
C GLU A 139 31.80 -12.97 29.76
N HIS A 140 30.72 -13.73 29.89
CA HIS A 140 30.71 -15.01 30.60
C HIS A 140 31.65 -16.04 29.95
N ALA A 141 31.68 -16.10 28.62
CA ALA A 141 32.63 -16.94 27.89
C ALA A 141 34.10 -16.50 28.10
N SER A 142 34.34 -15.20 28.26
CA SER A 142 35.67 -14.65 28.52
C SER A 142 36.12 -14.88 29.96
N ILE A 143 35.22 -14.74 30.94
CA ILE A 143 35.44 -15.06 32.36
C ILE A 143 35.71 -16.56 32.52
N SER A 144 34.97 -17.43 31.85
CA SER A 144 35.17 -18.89 31.91
C SER A 144 36.57 -19.29 31.40
N ARG A 145 37.03 -18.71 30.28
CA ARG A 145 38.39 -18.93 29.76
C ARG A 145 39.49 -18.38 30.69
N SER A 146 39.25 -17.23 31.33
CA SER A 146 40.16 -16.64 32.33
C SER A 146 40.31 -17.55 33.56
N THR A 147 39.20 -18.06 34.09
CA THR A 147 39.19 -18.93 35.27
C THR A 147 39.96 -20.23 35.04
N GLY A 148 39.86 -20.84 33.86
CA GLY A 148 40.65 -22.03 33.51
C GLY A 148 42.16 -21.81 33.62
N GLN A 149 42.68 -20.68 33.13
CA GLN A 149 44.11 -20.35 33.18
C GLN A 149 44.62 -20.06 34.60
N VAL A 150 43.77 -19.52 35.48
CA VAL A 150 44.13 -19.29 36.89
C VAL A 150 44.20 -20.60 37.66
N CYS A 151 43.31 -21.56 37.38
CA CYS A 151 43.35 -22.91 37.95
C CYS A 151 44.60 -23.69 37.51
N ASP A 152 44.99 -23.60 36.23
CA ASP A 152 46.22 -24.22 35.72
C ASP A 152 47.49 -23.67 36.39
N LYS A 153 47.56 -22.35 36.57
CA LYS A 153 48.70 -21.71 37.25
C LYS A 153 48.80 -22.09 38.73
N LYS A 154 47.66 -22.25 39.44
CA LYS A 154 47.64 -22.75 40.82
C LYS A 154 48.12 -24.20 40.94
N PHE A 155 47.75 -25.07 39.99
CA PHE A 155 48.18 -26.47 40.00
C PHE A 155 49.69 -26.61 39.78
N ARG A 156 50.25 -25.81 38.86
CA ARG A 156 51.71 -25.76 38.63
C ARG A 156 52.49 -25.28 39.84
N TYR A 157 52.03 -24.21 40.51
CA TYR A 157 52.70 -23.70 41.69
C TYR A 157 52.68 -24.70 42.86
N CYS A 158 51.54 -25.38 43.09
CA CYS A 158 51.44 -26.41 44.12
C CYS A 158 52.34 -27.62 43.85
N SER A 159 52.47 -28.05 42.59
CA SER A 159 53.34 -29.17 42.21
C SER A 159 54.83 -28.85 42.42
N VAL A 160 55.26 -27.63 42.07
CA VAL A 160 56.64 -27.16 42.28
C VAL A 160 56.97 -27.04 43.77
N VAL A 161 56.07 -26.45 44.57
CA VAL A 161 56.27 -26.32 46.03
C VAL A 161 56.33 -27.70 46.71
N LYS A 162 55.50 -28.67 46.30
CA LYS A 162 55.59 -30.06 46.80
C LYS A 162 56.92 -30.72 46.45
N SER A 163 57.44 -30.55 45.23
CA SER A 163 58.75 -31.09 44.84
C SER A 163 59.90 -30.48 45.64
N ILE A 164 59.89 -29.16 45.88
CA ILE A 164 60.92 -28.48 46.67
C ILE A 164 60.91 -28.94 48.14
N ILE A 165 59.71 -29.11 48.73
CA ILE A 165 59.59 -29.59 50.12
C ILE A 165 60.07 -31.04 50.25
N LEU A 166 59.77 -31.91 49.29
CA LEU A 166 60.25 -33.29 49.28
C LEU A 166 61.78 -33.36 49.15
N TYR A 167 62.36 -32.59 48.22
CA TYR A 167 63.82 -32.55 48.05
C TYR A 167 64.55 -32.06 49.32
N LYS A 168 63.97 -31.11 50.05
CA LYS A 168 64.59 -30.55 51.27
C LYS A 168 64.43 -31.44 52.52
N ASN A 169 63.59 -32.47 52.46
CA ASN A 169 63.39 -33.47 53.51
C ASN A 169 64.31 -34.69 53.28
N GLU A 170 64.56 -35.04 52.02
CA GLU A 170 65.50 -36.11 51.63
C GLU A 170 66.97 -35.72 51.93
N SER A 171 67.36 -34.45 51.75
CA SER A 171 68.73 -33.97 52.05
C SER A 171 69.01 -33.69 53.53
N ARG A 172 68.08 -34.02 54.44
CA ARG A 172 68.19 -33.78 55.88
C ARG A 172 68.23 -35.08 56.71
N LYS A 173 68.43 -36.22 56.06
CA LYS A 173 68.82 -37.51 56.65
C LYS A 173 70.23 -37.85 56.21
#